data_AF-A0A7D5N878-F1
#
_entry.id   AF-A0A7D5N878-F1
#
_cell.length_a   1.000
_cell.length_b   1.000
_cell.length_c   1.000
_cell.angle_alpha   90.00
_cell.angle_beta   90.00
_cell.angle_gamma   90.00
#
_symmetry.space_group_name_H-M   'P 1'
#
loop_
_entity.id
_entity.type
_entity.pdbx_description
1 polymer ?
#
loop_
_entity_poly.entity_id
_entity_poly.type
_entity_poly.pdbx_seq_one_letter_code
_entity_poly.pdbx_strand_id
1 'polypeptide(L)'
;MFAQDKIELEIILKAFNEMTNEEKRSELSWLRVYIEQSHPTKETINNAISNMPIKKTMTPIVILETNDFKTALLKICDLPENELEKSIMTLSTLFRYSDTKRRETFCKDGCNHEWHNIDKQHNNLSDVSIEQTTNWWTKIRRYFE
;
A
#
# COMPACT_ATOMS: atom_id res chain seq x y z
N MET A 1 4.64 -4.05 6.57
CA MET A 1 4.11 -5.34 7.10
C MET A 1 3.51 -6.20 5.97
N PHE A 2 2.48 -5.79 5.23
CA PHE A 2 2.04 -6.51 4.00
C PHE A 2 3.14 -6.66 2.94
N ALA A 3 3.87 -5.58 2.68
CA ALA A 3 5.00 -5.60 1.75
C ALA A 3 6.20 -6.44 2.23
N GLN A 4 6.17 -6.91 3.48
CA GLN A 4 7.18 -7.78 4.12
C GLN A 4 6.62 -9.19 4.34
N ASP A 5 5.54 -9.57 3.65
CA ASP A 5 4.86 -10.87 3.79
C ASP A 5 4.32 -11.16 5.19
N LYS A 6 4.09 -10.12 6.00
CA LYS A 6 3.57 -10.26 7.37
C LYS A 6 2.04 -10.13 7.45
N ILE A 7 1.36 -9.78 6.35
CA ILE A 7 -0.09 -9.65 6.25
C ILE A 7 -0.53 -10.20 4.90
N GLU A 8 -1.63 -10.96 4.87
CA GLU A 8 -2.25 -11.47 3.63
C GLU A 8 -3.16 -10.44 2.95
N LEU A 9 -3.36 -10.54 1.63
CA LEU A 9 -4.17 -9.56 0.90
C LEU A 9 -5.65 -9.61 1.34
N GLU A 10 -6.14 -10.80 1.67
CA GLU A 10 -7.51 -11.01 2.16
C GLU A 10 -7.79 -10.20 3.44
N ILE A 11 -6.80 -10.09 4.33
CA ILE A 11 -6.90 -9.28 5.54
C ILE A 11 -7.05 -7.80 5.21
N ILE A 12 -6.23 -7.31 4.27
CA ILE A 12 -6.32 -5.91 3.80
C ILE A 12 -7.71 -5.65 3.23
N LEU A 13 -8.20 -6.55 2.38
CA LEU A 13 -9.50 -6.42 1.75
C LEU A 13 -10.64 -6.37 2.75
N LYS A 14 -10.62 -7.24 3.76
CA LYS A 14 -11.63 -7.24 4.82
C LYS A 14 -11.67 -5.89 5.55
N ALA A 15 -10.51 -5.42 6.04
CA ALA A 15 -10.41 -4.15 6.74
C ALA A 15 -10.80 -2.97 5.84
N PHE A 16 -10.40 -2.99 4.58
CA PHE A 16 -10.74 -1.96 3.60
C PHE A 16 -12.25 -1.91 3.34
N ASN A 17 -12.92 -3.06 3.25
CA ASN A 17 -14.34 -3.11 2.94
C ASN A 17 -15.24 -2.60 4.08
N GLU A 18 -14.76 -2.64 5.32
CA GLU A 18 -15.46 -2.09 6.49
C GLU A 18 -15.37 -0.55 6.61
N MET A 19 -14.58 0.11 5.77
CA MET A 19 -14.41 1.56 5.77
C MET A 19 -15.48 2.33 5.03
N THR A 20 -15.62 3.60 5.42
CA THR A 20 -16.27 4.63 4.61
C THR A 20 -15.49 4.90 3.31
N ASN A 21 -16.17 5.45 2.29
CA ASN A 21 -15.50 5.78 1.03
C ASN A 21 -14.43 6.87 1.17
N GLU A 22 -14.58 7.79 2.13
CA GLU A 22 -13.56 8.80 2.44
C GLU A 22 -12.28 8.16 2.99
N GLU A 23 -12.42 7.25 3.95
CA GLU A 23 -11.29 6.48 4.50
C GLU A 23 -10.62 5.64 3.42
N LYS A 24 -11.39 4.93 2.57
CA LYS A 24 -10.86 4.17 1.43
C LYS A 24 -10.00 5.04 0.51
N ARG A 25 -10.45 6.25 0.19
CA ARG A 25 -9.72 7.20 -0.66
C ARG A 25 -8.45 7.71 0.02
N SER A 26 -8.52 8.03 1.31
CA SER A 26 -7.34 8.36 2.12
C SER A 26 -6.30 7.25 2.04
N GLU A 27 -6.71 6.00 2.15
CA GLU A 27 -5.78 4.86 2.11
C GLU A 27 -5.13 4.64 0.75
N LEU A 28 -5.90 4.74 -0.33
CA LEU A 28 -5.32 4.67 -1.68
C LEU A 28 -4.29 5.79 -1.90
N SER A 29 -4.55 6.99 -1.36
CA SER A 29 -3.63 8.14 -1.45
C SER A 29 -2.33 7.89 -0.68
N TRP A 30 -2.40 7.38 0.56
CA TRP A 30 -1.20 7.03 1.32
C TRP A 30 -0.39 5.93 0.65
N LEU A 31 -1.07 4.90 0.15
CA LEU A 31 -0.43 3.79 -0.53
C LEU A 31 0.26 4.25 -1.82
N ARG A 32 -0.36 5.16 -2.59
CA ARG A 32 0.31 5.84 -3.71
C ARG A 32 1.61 6.49 -3.27
N VAL A 33 1.59 7.29 -2.20
CA VAL A 33 2.78 8.01 -1.72
C VAL A 33 3.91 7.03 -1.38
N TYR A 34 3.62 5.90 -0.74
CA TYR A 34 4.66 4.89 -0.45
C TYR A 34 5.18 4.20 -1.70
N ILE A 35 4.31 3.91 -2.67
CA ILE A 35 4.72 3.36 -3.96
C ILE A 35 5.67 4.35 -4.66
N GLU A 36 5.34 5.63 -4.71
CA GLU A 36 6.20 6.65 -5.32
C GLU A 36 7.56 6.74 -4.63
N GLN A 37 7.58 6.77 -3.29
CA GLN A 37 8.83 6.81 -2.50
C GLN A 37 9.65 5.52 -2.58
N SER A 38 9.01 4.40 -2.93
CA SER A 38 9.72 3.15 -3.13
C SER A 38 10.53 3.11 -4.43
N HIS A 39 10.27 4.04 -5.35
CA HIS A 39 10.95 4.20 -6.64
C HIS A 39 11.01 2.90 -7.47
N PRO A 40 9.86 2.28 -7.79
CA PRO A 40 9.87 1.05 -8.56
C PRO A 40 10.43 1.27 -9.96
N THR A 41 11.26 0.33 -10.40
CA THR A 41 11.71 0.28 -11.80
C THR A 41 10.60 -0.28 -12.69
N LYS A 42 10.72 -0.09 -14.01
CA LYS A 42 9.82 -0.70 -14.98
C LYS A 42 9.74 -2.23 -14.83
N GLU A 43 10.87 -2.86 -14.54
CA GLU A 43 10.93 -4.31 -14.27
C GLU A 43 10.09 -4.69 -13.04
N THR A 44 10.25 -3.95 -11.93
CA THR A 44 9.46 -4.16 -10.71
C THR A 44 7.97 -4.00 -10.96
N ILE A 45 7.56 -2.99 -11.73
CA ILE A 45 6.15 -2.76 -12.10
C ILE A 45 5.62 -3.93 -12.93
N ASN A 46 6.35 -4.36 -13.96
CA ASN A 46 5.95 -5.48 -14.81
C ASN A 46 5.83 -6.80 -14.03
N ASN A 47 6.75 -7.03 -13.09
CA ASN A 47 6.71 -8.19 -12.21
C ASN A 47 5.49 -8.15 -11.29
N ALA A 48 5.17 -6.97 -10.74
CA ALA A 48 3.95 -6.80 -9.93
C ALA A 48 2.69 -7.11 -10.74
N ILE A 49 2.53 -6.50 -11.94
CA ILE A 49 1.39 -6.71 -12.83
C ILE A 49 1.21 -8.19 -13.20
N SER A 50 2.32 -8.89 -13.45
CA SER A 50 2.28 -10.32 -13.82
C SER A 50 1.84 -11.23 -12.68
N ASN A 51 1.92 -10.76 -11.44
CA ASN A 51 1.56 -11.50 -10.23
C ASN A 51 0.35 -10.90 -9.49
N MET A 52 -0.43 -10.04 -10.16
CA MET A 52 -1.64 -9.48 -9.55
C MET A 52 -2.73 -10.56 -9.38
N PRO A 53 -3.45 -10.56 -8.25
CA PRO A 53 -4.51 -11.53 -7.98
C PRO A 53 -5.84 -11.21 -8.69
N ILE A 54 -5.85 -10.29 -9.66
CA ILE A 54 -7.02 -9.90 -10.43
C ILE A 54 -6.74 -10.00 -11.93
N LYS A 55 -7.80 -10.11 -12.74
CA LYS A 55 -7.67 -10.18 -14.20
C LYS A 55 -6.97 -8.93 -14.73
N LYS A 56 -6.03 -9.11 -15.66
CA LYS A 56 -5.31 -7.98 -16.31
C LYS A 56 -6.23 -6.99 -17.03
N THR A 57 -7.43 -7.41 -17.40
CA THR A 57 -8.44 -6.56 -18.02
C THR A 57 -9.19 -5.65 -17.03
N MET A 58 -8.92 -5.75 -15.73
CA MET A 58 -9.52 -4.87 -14.72
C MET A 58 -8.98 -3.44 -14.88
N THR A 59 -9.87 -2.46 -14.71
CA THR A 59 -9.60 -1.03 -14.91
C THR A 59 -8.27 -0.54 -14.31
N PRO A 60 -7.94 -0.81 -13.02
CA PRO A 60 -6.70 -0.31 -12.45
C PRO A 60 -5.44 -0.92 -13.08
N ILE A 61 -5.49 -2.17 -13.58
CA ILE A 61 -4.36 -2.78 -14.31
C ILE A 61 -4.21 -2.14 -15.68
N VAL A 62 -5.32 -1.99 -16.42
CA VAL A 62 -5.29 -1.32 -17.73
C VAL A 62 -4.75 0.11 -17.60
N ILE A 63 -5.12 0.83 -16.53
CA ILE A 63 -4.57 2.16 -16.24
C ILE A 63 -3.05 2.12 -16.02
N LEU A 64 -2.53 1.16 -15.24
CA LEU A 64 -1.09 0.97 -15.04
C LEU A 64 -0.34 0.68 -16.35
N GLU A 65 -0.93 -0.10 -17.25
CA GLU A 65 -0.29 -0.51 -18.51
C GLU A 65 -0.31 0.58 -19.59
N THR A 66 -1.30 1.48 -19.55
CA THR A 66 -1.57 2.44 -20.64
C THR A 66 -1.18 3.88 -20.33
N ASN A 67 -0.76 4.19 -19.11
CA ASN A 67 -0.38 5.53 -18.69
C ASN A 67 1.06 5.55 -18.17
N ASP A 68 1.68 6.72 -18.11
CA ASP A 68 2.91 6.87 -17.34
C ASP A 68 2.63 6.59 -15.86
N PHE A 69 3.67 6.17 -15.14
CA PHE A 69 3.52 5.63 -13.80
C PHE A 69 2.83 6.59 -12.82
N LYS A 70 3.20 7.86 -12.82
CA LYS A 70 2.64 8.85 -11.88
C LYS A 70 1.17 9.14 -12.20
N THR A 71 0.86 9.34 -13.47
CA THR A 71 -0.53 9.55 -13.89
C THR A 71 -1.39 8.31 -13.64
N ALA A 72 -0.84 7.11 -13.81
CA ALA A 72 -1.56 5.88 -13.52
C ALA A 72 -1.97 5.80 -12.04
N LEU A 73 -1.03 6.07 -11.11
CA LEU A 73 -1.33 6.02 -9.68
C LEU A 73 -2.41 7.03 -9.29
N LEU A 74 -2.35 8.26 -9.80
CA LEU A 74 -3.38 9.29 -9.56
C LEU A 74 -4.75 8.81 -10.05
N LYS A 75 -4.83 8.32 -11.28
CA LYS A 75 -6.08 7.82 -11.87
C LYS A 75 -6.67 6.65 -11.08
N ILE A 76 -5.84 5.76 -10.53
CA ILE A 76 -6.30 4.61 -9.74
C ILE A 76 -6.92 5.06 -8.41
N CYS A 77 -6.35 6.09 -7.76
CA CYS A 77 -6.93 6.68 -6.55
C CYS A 77 -8.28 7.36 -6.80
N ASP A 78 -8.49 7.89 -8.01
CA ASP A 78 -9.68 8.65 -8.40
C ASP A 78 -10.78 7.78 -9.04
N LEU A 79 -10.57 6.47 -9.13
CA LEU A 79 -11.58 5.55 -9.66
C LEU A 79 -12.91 5.62 -8.86
N PRO A 80 -14.05 5.30 -9.53
CA PRO A 80 -15.35 5.29 -8.88
C PRO A 80 -15.45 4.22 -7.80
N GLU A 81 -16.43 4.34 -6.91
CA GLU A 81 -16.54 3.54 -5.68
C GLU A 81 -16.55 2.02 -5.94
N ASN A 82 -17.19 1.58 -7.03
CA ASN A 82 -17.27 0.18 -7.45
C ASN A 82 -15.94 -0.42 -7.94
N GLU A 83 -14.89 0.41 -8.07
CA GLU A 83 -13.55 0.00 -8.45
C GLU A 83 -12.55 0.06 -7.28
N LEU A 84 -12.92 0.66 -6.13
CA LEU A 84 -11.98 0.88 -5.01
C LEU A 84 -11.37 -0.43 -4.48
N GLU A 85 -12.14 -1.53 -4.46
CA GLU A 85 -11.63 -2.84 -4.05
C GLU A 85 -10.50 -3.31 -5.00
N LYS A 86 -10.70 -3.16 -6.32
CA LYS A 86 -9.67 -3.51 -7.31
C LYS A 86 -8.47 -2.56 -7.21
N SER A 87 -8.70 -1.28 -6.89
CA SER A 87 -7.65 -0.30 -6.66
C SER A 87 -6.76 -0.69 -5.47
N ILE A 88 -7.34 -1.07 -4.32
CA ILE A 88 -6.54 -1.45 -3.15
C ILE A 88 -5.75 -2.73 -3.40
N MET A 89 -6.32 -3.72 -4.12
CA MET A 89 -5.58 -4.92 -4.52
C MET A 89 -4.39 -4.56 -5.40
N THR A 90 -4.64 -3.74 -6.42
CA THR A 90 -3.62 -3.32 -7.40
C THR A 90 -2.48 -2.58 -6.72
N LEU A 91 -2.80 -1.53 -5.95
CA LEU A 91 -1.79 -0.71 -5.28
C LEU A 91 -1.09 -1.49 -4.17
N SER A 92 -1.77 -2.37 -3.43
CA SER A 92 -1.13 -3.17 -2.38
C SER A 92 -0.11 -4.14 -2.99
N THR A 93 -0.50 -4.87 -4.03
CA THR A 93 0.44 -5.76 -4.74
C THR A 93 1.60 -4.97 -5.33
N LEU A 94 1.35 -3.84 -5.99
CA LEU A 94 2.41 -3.00 -6.52
C LEU A 94 3.37 -2.53 -5.43
N PHE A 95 2.85 -2.08 -4.29
CA PHE A 95 3.65 -1.68 -3.15
C PHE A 95 4.49 -2.83 -2.59
N ARG A 96 3.92 -4.04 -2.49
CA ARG A 96 4.66 -5.23 -2.02
C ARG A 96 5.91 -5.50 -2.84
N TYR A 97 5.80 -5.49 -4.16
CA TYR A 97 6.95 -5.70 -5.05
C TYR A 97 7.94 -4.54 -4.99
N SER A 98 7.43 -3.32 -4.98
CA SER A 98 8.26 -2.10 -4.97
C SER A 98 9.07 -1.96 -3.69
N ASP A 99 8.42 -2.17 -2.54
CA ASP A 99 9.07 -2.12 -1.24
C ASP A 99 10.05 -3.28 -1.03
N THR A 100 9.71 -4.49 -1.50
CA THR A 100 10.62 -5.64 -1.45
C THR A 100 11.91 -5.33 -2.21
N LYS A 101 11.79 -4.84 -3.44
CA LYS A 101 12.97 -4.43 -4.21
C LYS A 101 13.77 -3.35 -3.48
N ARG A 102 13.10 -2.33 -2.93
CA ARG A 102 13.76 -1.26 -2.16
C ARG A 102 14.54 -1.80 -0.97
N ARG A 103 13.95 -2.71 -0.18
CA ARG A 103 14.60 -3.32 0.98
C ARG A 103 15.85 -4.10 0.59
N GLU A 104 15.76 -4.88 -0.49
CA GLU A 104 16.86 -5.70 -0.97
C GLU A 104 18.01 -4.87 -1.57
N THR A 105 17.73 -3.70 -2.15
CA THR A 105 18.75 -2.90 -2.85
C THR A 105 19.25 -1.71 -2.06
N PHE A 106 18.36 -0.89 -1.50
CA PHE A 106 18.70 0.42 -0.93
C PHE A 106 18.65 0.44 0.60
N CYS A 107 17.82 -0.40 1.21
CA CYS A 107 17.60 -0.39 2.67
C CYS A 107 18.13 -1.66 3.37
N LYS A 108 19.00 -2.42 2.68
CA LYS A 108 19.55 -3.70 3.18
C LYS A 108 20.35 -3.55 4.48
N ASP A 109 21.02 -2.39 4.66
CA ASP A 109 21.85 -2.07 5.82
C ASP A 109 21.09 -1.17 6.83
N GLY A 110 19.75 -1.11 6.70
CA GLY A 110 18.87 -0.23 7.47
C GLY A 110 18.45 1.02 6.71
N CYS A 111 17.38 1.66 7.18
CA CYS A 111 16.91 2.94 6.66
C CYS A 111 16.05 3.66 7.72
N ASN A 112 15.68 4.90 7.44
CA ASN A 112 14.81 5.73 8.30
C ASN A 112 13.37 5.85 7.79
N HIS A 113 12.97 5.04 6.80
CA HIS A 113 11.59 5.07 6.31
C HIS A 113 10.63 4.61 7.41
N GLU A 114 9.57 5.38 7.63
CA GLU A 114 8.60 5.12 8.69
C GLU A 114 7.95 3.74 8.55
N TRP A 115 7.62 3.32 7.32
CA TRP A 115 7.00 2.01 7.04
C TRP A 115 7.94 0.81 7.23
N HIS A 116 9.25 1.03 7.42
CA HIS A 116 10.25 0.00 7.75
C HIS A 116 10.59 -0.05 9.23
N ASN A 117 10.38 1.03 9.98
CA ASN A 117 10.78 1.16 11.39
C ASN A 117 9.60 1.13 12.38
N ILE A 118 8.48 0.54 11.98
CA ILE A 118 7.25 0.49 12.78
C ILE A 118 7.51 -0.15 14.16
N ASP A 119 8.42 -1.11 14.27
CA ASP A 119 8.76 -1.77 15.55
C ASP A 119 9.62 -0.89 16.48
N LYS A 120 10.41 0.05 15.94
CA LYS A 120 11.26 0.95 16.76
C LYS A 120 10.49 2.08 17.41
N GLN A 121 9.30 2.40 16.89
CA GLN A 121 8.44 3.44 17.46
C GLN A 121 7.71 2.96 18.73
N HIS A 122 7.76 1.66 19.07
CA HIS A 122 7.10 1.12 20.27
C HIS A 122 7.80 1.43 21.60
N ASN A 123 9.11 1.69 21.59
CA ASN A 123 9.83 1.88 22.85
C ASN A 123 9.59 3.26 23.51
N ASN A 124 8.75 4.13 22.92
CA ASN A 124 8.37 5.44 23.47
C ASN A 124 6.84 5.68 23.52
N LEU A 125 6.01 4.66 23.30
CA LEU A 125 4.55 4.80 23.23
C LEU A 125 3.81 4.44 24.53
N SER A 126 4.51 4.31 25.66
CA SER A 126 3.85 4.12 26.96
C SER A 126 3.02 5.32 27.43
N ASP A 127 3.19 6.50 26.81
CA ASP A 127 2.65 7.77 27.33
C ASP A 127 1.88 8.63 26.31
N VAL A 128 1.59 8.13 25.10
CA VAL A 128 0.85 8.92 24.09
C VAL A 128 -0.63 8.54 24.08
N SER A 129 -1.48 9.48 24.49
CA SER A 129 -2.93 9.38 24.38
C SER A 129 -3.36 9.11 22.93
N ILE A 130 -4.22 8.09 22.77
CA ILE A 130 -4.63 7.47 21.50
C ILE A 130 -5.25 8.46 20.49
N GLU A 131 -5.74 9.60 20.96
CA GLU A 131 -6.38 10.64 20.13
C GLU A 131 -5.40 11.43 19.24
N GLN A 132 -4.08 11.25 19.40
CA GLN A 132 -3.07 12.06 18.72
C GLN A 132 -2.33 11.36 17.58
N THR A 133 -2.69 10.11 17.23
CA THR A 133 -2.06 9.40 16.09
C THR A 133 -2.94 9.48 14.84
N THR A 134 -2.50 10.24 13.85
CA THR A 134 -3.26 10.60 12.63
C THR A 134 -3.18 9.59 11.50
N ASN A 135 -2.52 8.44 11.68
CA ASN A 135 -2.29 7.49 10.60
C ASN A 135 -3.00 6.14 10.83
N TRP A 136 -3.81 5.72 9.86
CA TRP A 136 -4.63 4.51 9.85
C TRP A 136 -3.82 3.21 9.96
N TRP A 137 -2.51 3.20 9.68
CA TRP A 137 -1.65 2.05 9.94
C TRP A 137 -1.64 1.60 11.41
N THR A 138 -1.95 2.49 12.35
CA THR A 138 -2.16 2.15 13.77
C THR A 138 -3.54 1.51 14.03
N LYS A 139 -4.55 1.75 13.17
CA LYS A 139 -5.91 1.20 13.29
C LYS A 139 -6.07 -0.22 12.74
N ILE A 140 -5.35 -0.63 11.69
CA ILE A 140 -5.34 -2.04 11.22
C ILE A 140 -4.89 -3.00 12.34
N ARG A 141 -4.04 -2.52 13.25
CA ARG A 141 -3.53 -3.29 14.38
C ARG A 141 -4.62 -3.80 15.32
N ARG A 142 -5.76 -3.10 15.39
CA ARG A 142 -6.90 -3.44 16.24
C ARG A 142 -7.71 -4.64 15.76
N TYR A 143 -7.54 -5.06 14.51
CA TYR A 143 -8.17 -6.29 13.98
C TYR A 143 -7.36 -7.56 14.29
N PHE A 144 -6.19 -7.41 14.92
CA PHE A 144 -5.26 -8.49 15.25
C PHE A 144 -4.87 -8.52 16.75
N GLU A 145 -5.67 -7.86 17.59
CA GLU A 145 -5.73 -8.09 19.04
C GLU A 145 -6.98 -8.91 19.36
#